data_AF-A0A165H341-F1
#
_entry.id   AF-A0A165H341-F1
#
_cell.length_a   1.000
_cell.length_b   1.000
_cell.length_c   1.000
_cell.angle_alpha   90.00
_cell.angle_beta   90.00
_cell.angle_gamma   90.00
#
_symmetry.space_group_name_H-M   'P 1'
#
loop_
_entity.id
_entity.type
_entity.pdbx_description
1 polymer ?
#
loop_
_entity_poly.entity_id
_entity_poly.type
_entity_poly.pdbx_seq_one_letter_code
_entity_poly.pdbx_strand_id
1 'polypeptide(L)'
;MYAVTEVFPDVADGSLSHVTHLEGCLPSQFTHIKPCDWVPAILAAVPALTCLAFNIAAADFRSKPPYLGGDADTLPDILRLVLERRTVQRVVLHLPRDHISNWPMFKATLSRFNDSRIYVWRDERIIDIWEGDVERVAEEDAWAARDVWTEAGPWDQ
;
A
#
# COMPACT_ATOMS: atom_id res chain seq x y z
N MET A 1 8.21 -4.72 -22.96
CA MET A 1 9.31 -4.75 -21.98
C MET A 1 9.45 -3.32 -21.49
N TYR A 2 8.73 -2.95 -20.44
CA TYR A 2 8.81 -1.61 -19.86
C TYR A 2 9.58 -1.73 -18.56
N ALA A 3 10.77 -1.14 -18.54
CA ALA A 3 11.54 -0.95 -17.34
C ALA A 3 10.89 0.20 -16.57
N VAL A 4 10.20 -0.11 -15.47
CA VAL A 4 9.85 0.92 -14.48
C VAL A 4 11.07 1.08 -13.60
N THR A 5 11.95 1.99 -14.01
CA THR A 5 13.06 2.48 -13.20
C THR A 5 12.69 3.88 -12.74
N GLU A 6 11.76 3.98 -11.79
CA GLU A 6 11.65 5.17 -10.95
C GLU A 6 12.23 4.83 -9.58
N VAL A 7 13.54 4.59 -9.57
CA VAL A 7 14.33 4.82 -8.37
C VAL A 7 14.46 6.34 -8.30
N PHE A 8 13.76 6.95 -7.34
CA PHE A 8 13.70 8.39 -7.09
C PHE A 8 15.00 9.11 -7.48
N PRO A 9 15.01 9.91 -8.56
CA PRO A 9 16.16 10.72 -8.88
C PRO A 9 16.22 11.87 -7.86
N ASP A 10 17.27 11.89 -7.04
CA ASP A 10 17.73 13.08 -6.31
C ASP A 10 16.61 13.91 -5.65
N VAL A 11 15.84 13.30 -4.75
CA VAL A 11 15.00 14.09 -3.85
C VAL A 11 15.94 14.84 -2.92
N ALA A 12 16.16 16.12 -3.21
CA ALA A 12 17.08 16.99 -2.47
C ALA A 12 16.94 16.78 -0.95
N ASP A 13 18.06 16.45 -0.32
CA ASP A 13 18.17 16.10 1.09
C ASP A 13 17.50 17.22 1.94
N GLY A 14 16.32 16.93 2.50
CA GLY A 14 15.51 17.87 3.27
C GLY A 14 14.16 18.32 2.66
N SER A 15 13.90 18.10 1.37
CA SER A 15 12.65 18.56 0.71
C SER A 15 11.38 17.87 1.24
N LEU A 16 11.51 16.68 1.82
CA LEU A 16 10.38 15.92 2.38
C LEU A 16 10.39 15.86 3.92
N SER A 17 11.21 16.68 4.57
CA SER A 17 11.36 16.71 6.04
C SER A 17 10.06 17.04 6.80
N HIS A 18 9.10 17.69 6.14
CA HIS A 18 7.80 18.05 6.72
C HIS A 18 6.67 17.09 6.35
N VAL A 19 6.93 16.10 5.50
CA VAL A 19 5.91 15.15 5.04
C VAL A 19 5.59 14.17 6.16
N THR A 20 4.33 14.17 6.59
CA THR A 20 3.82 13.30 7.66
C THR A 20 2.95 12.16 7.14
N HIS A 21 2.38 12.31 5.94
CA HIS A 21 1.51 11.33 5.30
C HIS A 21 2.08 10.96 3.93
N LEU A 22 2.17 9.67 3.67
CA LEU A 22 2.56 9.14 2.38
C LEU A 22 1.58 8.07 1.95
N GLU A 23 1.20 8.10 0.68
CA GLU A 23 0.38 7.09 0.04
C GLU A 23 1.10 6.63 -1.22
N GLY A 24 1.06 5.32 -1.49
CA GLY A 24 1.66 4.78 -2.70
C GLY A 24 1.18 3.37 -3.02
N CYS A 25 1.42 2.94 -4.25
CA CYS A 25 1.13 1.59 -4.68
C CYS A 25 2.24 0.62 -4.25
N LEU A 26 1.86 -0.56 -3.77
CA LEU A 26 2.81 -1.65 -3.58
C LEU A 26 3.28 -2.18 -4.95
N PRO A 27 4.60 -2.20 -5.23
CA PRO A 27 5.10 -2.69 -6.50
C PRO A 27 4.77 -4.18 -6.69
N SER A 28 4.44 -4.57 -7.93
CA SER A 28 4.22 -5.97 -8.28
C SER A 28 5.52 -6.78 -8.23
N GLN A 29 5.42 -8.10 -7.99
CA GLN A 29 6.53 -9.07 -7.93
C GLN A 29 7.50 -9.05 -9.13
N PHE A 30 7.11 -8.47 -10.26
CA PHE A 30 7.95 -8.37 -11.45
C PHE A 30 9.08 -7.35 -11.31
N THR A 31 9.12 -6.58 -10.22
CA THR A 31 10.29 -5.79 -9.88
C THR A 31 11.27 -6.67 -9.11
N HIS A 32 12.51 -6.84 -9.59
CA HIS A 32 13.61 -7.50 -8.86
C HIS A 32 14.04 -6.77 -7.57
N ILE A 33 13.23 -5.83 -7.10
CA ILE A 33 13.52 -4.87 -6.05
C ILE A 33 12.96 -5.43 -4.75
N LYS A 34 13.82 -5.69 -3.76
CA LYS A 34 13.40 -6.24 -2.46
C LYS A 34 12.98 -5.11 -1.51
N PRO A 35 11.98 -5.33 -0.63
CA PRO A 35 11.59 -4.36 0.41
C PRO A 35 12.76 -3.74 1.19
N CYS A 36 13.76 -4.56 1.53
CA CYS A 36 14.96 -4.12 2.25
C CYS A 36 15.77 -3.04 1.51
N ASP A 37 15.64 -2.94 0.19
CA ASP A 37 16.44 -2.04 -0.64
C ASP A 37 15.80 -0.65 -0.75
N TRP A 38 14.46 -0.56 -0.71
CA TRP A 38 13.74 0.70 -0.97
C TRP A 38 12.98 1.25 0.23
N VAL A 39 12.40 0.40 1.10
CA VAL A 39 11.62 0.89 2.25
C VAL A 39 12.48 1.76 3.17
N PRO A 40 13.71 1.38 3.55
CA PRO A 40 14.55 2.23 4.39
C PRO A 40 14.93 3.54 3.70
N ALA A 41 15.13 3.53 2.37
CA ALA A 41 15.46 4.73 1.61
C ALA A 41 14.30 5.73 1.62
N ILE A 42 13.06 5.28 1.43
CA ILE A 42 11.87 6.13 1.57
C ILE A 42 11.77 6.66 2.99
N LEU A 43 11.85 5.79 4.01
CA LEU A 43 11.76 6.22 5.42
C LEU A 43 12.88 7.19 5.84
N ALA A 44 14.04 7.12 5.20
CA ALA A 44 15.13 8.09 5.40
C ALA A 44 14.79 9.44 4.75
N ALA A 45 14.21 9.43 3.54
CA ALA A 45 13.82 10.64 2.82
C ALA A 45 12.67 11.41 3.50
N VAL A 46 11.73 10.70 4.17
CA VAL A 46 10.60 11.29 4.91
C VAL A 46 10.75 11.10 6.43
N PRO A 47 11.68 11.82 7.09
CA PRO A 47 12.00 11.56 8.49
C PRO A 47 10.84 11.85 9.47
N ALA A 48 9.91 12.74 9.09
CA ALA A 48 8.74 13.11 9.89
C ALA A 48 7.49 12.25 9.62
N LEU A 49 7.62 11.17 8.84
CA LEU A 49 6.49 10.31 8.48
C LEU A 49 5.80 9.72 9.71
N THR A 50 4.49 9.94 9.80
CA THR A 50 3.61 9.39 10.84
C THR A 50 2.57 8.42 10.29
N CYS A 51 2.16 8.60 9.04
CA CYS A 51 1.07 7.87 8.40
C CYS A 51 1.54 7.34 7.04
N LEU A 52 1.35 6.04 6.79
CA LEU A 52 1.70 5.41 5.52
C LEU A 52 0.53 4.57 4.98
N ALA A 53 0.13 4.81 3.74
CA ALA A 53 -0.93 4.05 3.08
C ALA A 53 -0.35 3.29 1.88
N PHE A 54 -0.71 2.01 1.77
CA PHE A 54 -0.34 1.14 0.68
C PHE A 54 -1.58 0.71 -0.11
N ASN A 55 -1.63 1.10 -1.37
CA ASN A 55 -2.61 0.61 -2.34
C ASN A 55 -2.12 -0.74 -2.89
N ILE A 56 -2.80 -1.83 -2.52
CA ILE A 56 -2.52 -3.17 -3.03
C ILE A 56 -3.12 -3.26 -4.42
N ALA A 57 -2.27 -3.41 -5.44
CA ALA A 57 -2.74 -3.52 -6.83
C ALA A 57 -3.67 -4.73 -6.99
N ALA A 58 -4.72 -4.60 -7.80
CA ALA A 58 -5.63 -5.70 -8.11
C ALA A 58 -4.90 -6.90 -8.75
N ALA A 59 -5.47 -8.09 -8.60
CA ALA A 59 -4.91 -9.33 -9.10
C ALA A 59 -4.89 -9.30 -10.63
N ASP A 60 -3.74 -9.62 -11.23
CA ASP A 60 -3.69 -9.83 -12.67
C ASP A 60 -4.23 -11.22 -12.99
N PHE A 61 -5.54 -11.29 -13.24
CA PHE A 61 -6.22 -12.53 -13.63
C PHE A 61 -5.73 -13.11 -14.98
N ARG A 62 -4.89 -12.39 -15.73
CA ARG A 62 -4.30 -12.89 -16.98
C ARG A 62 -3.07 -13.78 -16.73
N SER A 63 -2.48 -13.76 -15.55
CA SER A 63 -1.37 -14.66 -15.21
C SER A 63 -1.89 -16.06 -14.85
N LYS A 64 -1.09 -17.09 -15.16
CA LYS A 64 -1.34 -18.48 -14.72
C LYS A 64 -0.15 -18.98 -13.90
N PRO A 65 -0.31 -19.22 -12.58
CA PRO A 65 -1.54 -19.02 -11.79
C PRO A 65 -1.93 -17.53 -11.65
N PRO A 66 -3.20 -17.24 -11.28
CA PRO A 66 -3.66 -15.87 -11.03
C PRO A 66 -2.75 -15.20 -10.00
N TYR A 67 -2.18 -14.07 -10.36
CA TYR A 67 -1.24 -13.36 -9.51
C TYR A 67 -2.01 -12.43 -8.60
N LEU A 68 -1.85 -12.61 -7.30
CA LEU A 68 -2.30 -11.65 -6.32
C LEU A 68 -1.40 -10.42 -6.48
N GLY A 69 -1.91 -9.38 -7.15
CA GLY A 69 -1.26 -8.07 -7.18
C GLY A 69 -0.94 -7.61 -5.75
N GLY A 70 0.26 -7.09 -5.55
CA GLY A 70 0.77 -6.79 -4.21
C GLY A 70 1.10 -8.07 -3.44
N ASP A 71 2.39 -8.33 -3.34
CA ASP A 71 2.92 -9.57 -2.84
C ASP A 71 2.64 -9.75 -1.33
N ALA A 72 1.73 -10.68 -1.03
CA ALA A 72 1.44 -11.10 0.34
C ALA A 72 2.68 -11.68 1.05
N ASP A 73 3.71 -12.09 0.30
CA ASP A 73 4.96 -12.63 0.84
C ASP A 73 5.97 -11.52 1.22
N THR A 74 5.99 -10.37 0.52
CA THR A 74 6.82 -9.20 0.89
C THR A 74 6.13 -8.23 1.83
N LEU A 75 4.80 -8.22 1.90
CA LEU A 75 4.06 -7.40 2.86
C LEU A 75 4.58 -7.58 4.31
N PRO A 76 4.87 -8.80 4.82
CA PRO A 76 5.51 -8.96 6.13
C PRO A 76 6.82 -8.17 6.29
N ASP A 77 7.71 -8.23 5.30
CA ASP A 77 9.00 -7.54 5.38
C ASP A 77 8.83 -6.01 5.34
N ILE A 78 7.91 -5.52 4.52
CA ILE A 78 7.57 -4.09 4.44
C ILE A 78 6.99 -3.62 5.78
N LEU A 79 5.99 -4.34 6.31
CA LEU A 79 5.38 -4.01 7.59
C LEU A 79 6.40 -4.03 8.72
N ARG A 80 7.30 -5.01 8.76
CA ARG A 80 8.37 -5.05 9.75
C ARG A 80 9.24 -3.80 9.72
N LEU A 81 9.74 -3.42 8.54
CA LEU A 81 10.60 -2.24 8.37
C LEU A 81 9.88 -0.93 8.71
N VAL A 82 8.61 -0.80 8.33
CA VAL A 82 7.80 0.39 8.61
C VAL A 82 7.45 0.49 10.09
N LEU A 83 7.01 -0.61 10.70
CA LEU A 83 6.56 -0.64 12.09
C LEU A 83 7.72 -0.50 13.09
N GLU A 84 8.95 -0.85 12.70
CA GLU A 84 10.18 -0.55 13.46
C GLU A 84 10.39 0.97 13.62
N ARG A 85 9.82 1.81 12.74
CA ARG A 85 9.91 3.26 12.83
C ARG A 85 8.97 3.80 13.90
N ARG A 86 9.54 4.37 14.98
CA ARG A 86 8.78 4.93 16.11
C ARG A 86 7.90 6.12 15.76
N THR A 87 8.24 6.88 14.71
CA THR A 87 7.43 8.03 14.27
C THR A 87 6.14 7.59 13.60
N VAL A 88 6.11 6.37 13.03
CA VAL A 88 4.93 5.84 12.35
C VAL A 88 3.89 5.42 13.37
N GLN A 89 2.72 6.06 13.28
CA GLN A 89 1.56 5.88 14.15
C GLN A 89 0.42 5.17 13.44
N ARG A 90 0.37 5.21 12.10
CA ARG A 90 -0.68 4.57 11.32
C ARG A 90 -0.14 3.99 10.02
N VAL A 91 -0.47 2.74 9.74
CA VAL A 91 -0.22 2.06 8.47
C VAL A 91 -1.56 1.59 7.92
N VAL A 92 -1.95 2.06 6.74
CA VAL A 92 -3.19 1.67 6.08
C VAL A 92 -2.90 0.75 4.90
N LEU A 93 -3.62 -0.35 4.81
CA LEU A 93 -3.64 -1.21 3.63
C LEU A 93 -4.99 -1.06 2.93
N HIS A 94 -4.96 -0.56 1.70
CA HIS A 94 -6.13 -0.52 0.85
C HIS A 94 -6.17 -1.79 -0.01
N LEU A 95 -7.18 -2.62 0.26
CA LEU A 95 -7.43 -3.89 -0.41
C LEU A 95 -8.63 -3.70 -1.37
N PRO A 96 -8.41 -3.70 -2.70
CA PRO A 96 -9.50 -3.67 -3.65
C PRO A 96 -10.28 -4.99 -3.62
N ARG A 97 -11.51 -4.95 -4.14
CA ARG A 97 -12.48 -6.06 -4.11
C ARG A 97 -11.90 -7.40 -4.55
N ASP A 98 -11.08 -7.38 -5.59
CA ASP A 98 -10.45 -8.56 -6.18
C ASP A 98 -9.54 -9.32 -5.19
N HIS A 99 -9.13 -8.66 -4.09
CA HIS A 99 -8.33 -9.23 -3.02
C HIS A 99 -9.12 -9.65 -1.79
N ILE A 100 -10.42 -9.37 -1.73
CA ILE A 100 -11.24 -9.66 -0.54
C ILE A 100 -11.34 -11.17 -0.31
N SER A 101 -11.38 -11.99 -1.36
CA SER A 101 -11.32 -13.46 -1.20
C SER A 101 -10.03 -13.94 -0.54
N ASN A 102 -8.95 -13.15 -0.62
CA ASN A 102 -7.66 -13.44 0.01
C ASN A 102 -7.55 -12.88 1.42
N TRP A 103 -8.61 -12.24 1.94
CA TRP A 103 -8.63 -11.67 3.28
C TRP A 103 -8.17 -12.64 4.39
N PRO A 104 -8.53 -13.93 4.40
CA PRO A 104 -8.01 -14.86 5.41
C PRO A 104 -6.48 -14.94 5.43
N MET A 105 -5.83 -14.86 4.27
CA MET A 105 -4.37 -14.87 4.14
C MET A 105 -3.75 -13.56 4.64
N PHE A 106 -4.34 -12.41 4.28
CA PHE A 106 -3.92 -11.11 4.82
C PHE A 106 -4.09 -11.08 6.34
N LYS A 107 -5.25 -11.48 6.86
CA LYS A 107 -5.52 -11.52 8.30
C LYS A 107 -4.53 -12.44 9.04
N ALA A 108 -4.17 -13.58 8.47
CA ALA A 108 -3.16 -14.49 9.03
C ALA A 108 -1.73 -13.90 9.02
N THR A 109 -1.43 -12.98 8.10
CA THR A 109 -0.18 -12.24 8.07
C THR A 109 -0.19 -11.11 9.09
N LEU A 110 -1.24 -10.29 9.12
CA LEU A 110 -1.36 -9.15 10.03
C LEU A 110 -1.40 -9.58 11.51
N SER A 111 -2.02 -10.73 11.80
CA SER A 111 -2.06 -11.29 13.16
C SER A 111 -0.68 -11.65 13.72
N ARG A 112 0.32 -11.89 12.88
CA ARG A 112 1.71 -12.15 13.32
C ARG A 112 2.37 -10.90 13.89
N PHE A 113 1.93 -9.71 13.46
CA PHE A 113 2.42 -8.44 13.96
C PHE A 113 1.69 -8.03 15.25
N ASN A 114 0.38 -8.28 15.30
CA ASN A 114 -0.47 -7.89 16.43
C ASN A 114 -0.27 -6.41 16.82
N ASP A 115 -0.14 -5.54 15.81
CA ASP A 115 0.18 -4.13 15.98
C ASP A 115 -1.09 -3.29 15.77
N SER A 116 -1.40 -2.41 16.74
CA SER A 116 -2.60 -1.57 16.73
C SER A 116 -2.52 -0.41 15.74
N ARG A 117 -1.35 -0.16 15.14
CA ARG A 117 -1.15 0.89 14.14
C ARG A 117 -1.61 0.47 12.75
N ILE A 118 -1.96 -0.80 12.54
CA ILE A 118 -2.36 -1.32 11.23
C ILE A 118 -3.88 -1.13 11.04
N TYR A 119 -4.24 -0.56 9.90
CA TYR A 119 -5.62 -0.33 9.49
C TYR A 119 -5.81 -0.90 8.08
N VAL A 120 -7.04 -1.32 7.78
CA VAL A 120 -7.39 -1.89 6.49
C VAL A 120 -8.65 -1.24 5.96
N TRP A 121 -8.59 -0.78 4.72
CA TRP A 121 -9.77 -0.48 3.93
C TRP A 121 -10.02 -1.65 2.96
N ARG A 122 -11.11 -2.37 3.18
CA ARG A 122 -11.61 -3.41 2.25
C ARG A 122 -12.57 -2.73 1.29
N ASP A 123 -12.10 -2.34 0.11
CA ASP A 123 -12.94 -1.69 -0.88
C ASP A 123 -13.74 -2.74 -1.66
N GLU A 124 -15.02 -2.92 -1.32
CA GLU A 124 -15.91 -3.91 -1.93
C GLU A 124 -16.42 -3.51 -3.33
N ARG A 125 -16.05 -2.33 -3.82
CA ARG A 125 -16.53 -1.81 -5.10
C ARG A 125 -15.88 -2.50 -6.30
N ILE A 126 -16.63 -2.57 -7.39
CA ILE A 126 -16.10 -3.06 -8.68
C ILE A 126 -15.45 -1.87 -9.37
N ILE A 127 -14.12 -1.91 -9.54
CA ILE A 127 -13.35 -0.88 -10.25
C ILE A 127 -12.72 -1.55 -11.46
N ASP A 128 -13.32 -1.34 -12.63
CA ASP A 128 -12.77 -1.86 -13.89
C ASP A 128 -11.63 -0.93 -14.35
N ILE A 129 -10.39 -1.34 -14.06
CA ILE A 129 -9.14 -0.61 -14.34
C ILE A 129 -8.86 -0.26 -15.82
N TRP A 130 -9.77 -0.53 -16.75
CA TRP A 130 -9.51 -0.50 -18.19
C TRP A 130 -10.09 0.69 -18.95
N GLU A 131 -11.07 1.45 -18.43
CA GLU A 131 -11.66 2.59 -19.15
C GLU A 131 -12.15 3.70 -18.20
N GLY A 132 -11.33 4.73 -17.91
CA GLY A 132 -11.77 5.97 -17.23
C GLY A 132 -12.34 5.81 -15.80
N ASP A 133 -12.53 4.59 -15.33
CA ASP A 133 -13.17 4.27 -14.07
C ASP A 133 -12.31 4.62 -12.87
N VAL A 134 -10.98 4.63 -13.01
CA VAL A 134 -10.09 5.10 -11.93
C VAL A 134 -10.30 6.59 -11.66
N GLU A 135 -10.42 7.40 -12.71
CA GLU A 135 -10.66 8.84 -12.60
C GLU A 135 -12.08 9.12 -12.11
N ARG A 136 -13.07 8.40 -12.64
CA ARG A 136 -14.47 8.48 -12.18
C ARG A 136 -14.60 8.10 -10.70
N VAL A 137 -13.98 7.00 -10.28
CA VAL A 137 -14.02 6.55 -8.87
C VAL A 137 -13.29 7.53 -7.97
N ALA A 138 -12.16 8.10 -8.40
CA ALA A 138 -11.48 9.16 -7.65
C ALA A 138 -12.34 10.42 -7.51
N GLU A 139 -13.09 10.80 -8.56
CA GLU A 139 -14.03 11.92 -8.50
C GLU A 139 -15.21 11.60 -7.55
N GLU A 140 -15.78 10.40 -7.63
CA GLU A 140 -16.84 9.93 -6.72
C GLU A 140 -16.36 9.92 -5.26
N ASP A 141 -15.14 9.46 -5.01
CA ASP A 141 -14.53 9.47 -3.68
C ASP A 141 -14.31 10.89 -3.18
N ALA A 142 -13.85 11.81 -4.03
CA ALA A 142 -13.75 13.23 -3.69
C ALA A 142 -15.12 13.84 -3.34
N TRP A 143 -16.17 13.55 -4.11
CA TRP A 143 -17.54 14.02 -3.84
C TRP A 143 -18.13 13.44 -2.56
N ALA A 144 -17.85 12.17 -2.29
CA ALA A 144 -18.31 11.47 -1.10
C ALA A 144 -17.41 11.73 0.14
N ALA A 145 -16.34 12.52 -0.01
CA ALA A 145 -15.29 12.72 0.99
C ALA A 145 -14.71 11.40 1.53
N ARG A 146 -14.57 10.41 0.64
CA ARG A 146 -13.97 9.11 0.92
C ARG A 146 -12.50 9.15 0.57
N ASP A 147 -11.71 8.59 1.46
CA ASP A 147 -10.28 8.54 1.30
C ASP A 147 -9.73 7.36 2.14
N VAL A 148 -8.53 6.89 1.78
CA VAL A 148 -7.90 5.75 2.45
C VAL A 148 -7.73 5.97 3.96
N TRP A 149 -7.55 7.21 4.40
CA TRP A 149 -7.40 7.55 5.81
C TRP A 149 -8.74 7.57 6.56
N THR A 150 -9.87 7.81 5.88
CA THR A 150 -11.19 7.89 6.51
C THR A 150 -11.91 6.54 6.52
N GLU A 151 -11.75 5.75 5.45
CA GLU A 151 -12.48 4.50 5.26
C GLU A 151 -11.81 3.31 5.97
N ALA A 152 -10.50 3.39 6.21
CA ALA A 152 -9.77 2.30 6.84
C ALA A 152 -10.09 2.16 8.33
N GLY A 153 -10.54 0.97 8.72
CA GLY A 153 -10.78 0.57 10.12
C GLY A 153 -9.65 -0.30 10.68
N PRO A 154 -9.65 -0.59 11.99
CA PRO A 154 -8.72 -1.55 12.58
C PRO A 154 -8.79 -2.90 11.86
N TRP A 155 -7.63 -3.51 11.62
CA TRP A 155 -7.52 -4.71 10.78
C TRP A 155 -8.19 -5.96 11.37
N ASP A 156 -8.44 -5.98 12.68
CA ASP A 156 -8.98 -7.11 13.41
C ASP A 156 -10.52 -7.18 13.42
N GLN A 157 -11.19 -6.14 12.90
CA GLN A 157 -12.65 -6.00 12.83
C GLN A 157 -13.34 -6.74 11.66
#